data_AF-A0A818F3D3-F1
#
_entry.id   AF-A0A818F3D3-F1
#
_cell.length_a   1.000
_cell.length_b   1.000
_cell.length_c   1.000
_cell.angle_alpha   90.00
_cell.angle_beta   90.00
_cell.angle_gamma   90.00
#
_symmetry.space_group_name_H-M   'P 1'
#
loop_
_entity.id
_entity.type
_entity.pdbx_description
1 polymer ?
#
loop_
_entity_poly.entity_id
_entity_poly.type
_entity_poly.pdbx_seq_one_letter_code
_entity_poly.pdbx_strand_id
1 'polypeptide(L)'
;YIIFFGCISSEVIQKVLNYNSSSVVGWFGYNEIYQHGIWNNNLAMHGYDSNQIQKNDILSLTFDCDQQQIELFHERLSKTHRLQVDIDKAPFPWQILIVLVHEDDCVRVLPKR
;
A
#
# COMPACT_ATOMS: atom_id res chain seq x y z
N TYR A 1 2.79 15.11 1.61
CA TYR A 1 2.97 14.13 0.53
C TYR A 1 1.76 13.23 0.49
N ILE A 2 1.36 12.78 -0.70
CA ILE A 2 0.28 11.80 -0.86
C ILE A 2 0.83 10.68 -1.71
N ILE A 3 1.16 9.58 -1.06
CA ILE A 3 1.85 8.47 -1.68
C ILE A 3 1.04 7.21 -1.44
N PHE A 4 0.84 6.43 -2.50
CA PHE A 4 0.29 5.08 -2.41
C PHE A 4 1.41 4.09 -2.15
N PHE A 5 1.21 3.20 -1.20
CA PHE A 5 2.07 2.04 -0.95
C PHE A 5 1.22 0.78 -0.99
N GLY A 6 1.54 -0.15 -1.87
CA GLY A 6 0.79 -1.40 -1.92
C GLY A 6 1.23 -2.34 -3.03
N CYS A 7 0.30 -3.22 -3.39
CA CYS A 7 0.49 -4.22 -4.41
C CYS A 7 -0.56 -4.13 -5.51
N ILE A 8 -0.19 -4.63 -6.69
CA ILE A 8 -1.10 -4.92 -7.79
C ILE A 8 -0.77 -6.30 -8.36
N SER A 9 -1.78 -7.07 -8.78
CA SER A 9 -1.55 -8.31 -9.54
C SER A 9 -0.95 -8.00 -10.92
N SER A 10 0.10 -8.73 -11.30
CA SER A 10 0.74 -8.58 -12.61
C SER A 10 -0.07 -9.15 -13.77
N GLU A 11 -1.08 -9.99 -13.48
CA GLU A 11 -1.94 -10.56 -14.51
C GLU A 11 -2.89 -9.52 -15.11
N VAL A 12 -3.09 -8.39 -14.41
CA VAL A 12 -3.93 -7.31 -14.89
C VAL A 12 -3.11 -6.36 -15.75
N ILE A 13 -3.23 -6.53 -17.08
CA ILE A 13 -2.68 -5.61 -18.08
C ILE A 13 -3.49 -4.30 -18.04
N GLN A 14 -3.17 -3.42 -17.11
CA GLN A 14 -3.75 -2.08 -17.09
C GLN A 14 -2.95 -1.15 -18.00
N LYS A 15 -3.59 -0.65 -19.07
CA LYS A 15 -3.04 0.46 -19.88
C LYS A 15 -2.88 1.75 -19.07
N VAL A 16 -3.61 1.89 -17.96
CA VAL A 16 -3.55 3.02 -17.02
C VAL A 16 -3.58 2.44 -15.61
N LEU A 17 -2.50 2.65 -14.85
CA LEU A 17 -2.43 2.31 -13.43
C LEU A 17 -3.56 3.03 -12.67
N ASN A 18 -4.50 2.27 -12.14
CA ASN A 18 -5.60 2.80 -11.35
C ASN A 18 -5.61 2.13 -9.97
N TYR A 19 -5.33 2.90 -8.92
CA TYR A 19 -5.35 2.40 -7.54
C TYR A 19 -6.77 2.00 -7.07
N ASN A 20 -7.82 2.39 -7.81
CA ASN A 20 -9.19 1.88 -7.64
C ASN A 20 -9.43 0.52 -8.33
N SER A 21 -8.40 -0.12 -8.88
CA SER A 21 -8.55 -1.44 -9.48
C SER A 21 -8.96 -2.50 -8.45
N SER A 22 -9.75 -3.49 -8.89
CA SER A 22 -10.06 -4.68 -8.09
C SER A 22 -8.82 -5.52 -7.75
N SER A 23 -7.73 -5.32 -8.50
CA SER A 23 -6.45 -6.02 -8.29
C SER A 23 -5.46 -5.25 -7.42
N VAL A 24 -5.84 -4.09 -6.89
CA VAL A 24 -4.97 -3.25 -6.05
C VAL A 24 -5.34 -3.41 -4.59
N VAL A 25 -4.30 -3.52 -3.75
CA VAL A 25 -4.41 -3.50 -2.30
C VAL A 25 -3.31 -2.60 -1.72
N GLY A 26 -3.64 -1.70 -0.81
CA GLY A 26 -2.64 -0.81 -0.22
C GLY A 26 -3.19 0.33 0.63
N TRP A 27 -2.28 1.23 0.99
CA TRP A 27 -2.52 2.42 1.80
C TRP A 27 -2.23 3.68 1.00
N PHE A 28 -2.97 4.75 1.28
CA PHE A 28 -2.83 6.02 0.60
C PHE A 28 -2.84 7.22 1.56
N GLY A 29 -2.83 8.44 1.03
CA GLY A 29 -3.09 9.63 1.83
C GLY A 29 -4.52 9.65 2.38
N TYR A 30 -4.83 10.67 3.19
CA TYR A 30 -6.17 10.87 3.77
C TYR A 30 -6.73 9.69 4.59
N ASN A 31 -5.82 8.89 5.16
CA ASN A 31 -6.13 7.67 5.91
C ASN A 31 -6.83 6.60 5.07
N GLU A 32 -6.73 6.65 3.75
CA GLU A 32 -7.40 5.70 2.88
C GLU A 32 -6.64 4.37 2.81
N ILE A 33 -7.39 3.29 2.90
CA ILE A 33 -6.97 1.96 2.45
C ILE A 33 -7.77 1.59 1.21
N TYR A 34 -7.10 0.89 0.29
CA TYR A 34 -7.71 0.32 -0.91
C TYR A 34 -7.60 -1.19 -0.81
N GLN A 35 -8.73 -1.88 -0.93
CA GLN A 35 -8.80 -3.33 -1.01
C GLN A 35 -9.81 -3.71 -2.08
N HIS A 36 -9.31 -4.19 -3.20
CA HIS A 36 -10.16 -4.76 -4.25
C HIS A 36 -11.16 -3.79 -4.86
N GLY A 37 -10.70 -2.58 -5.18
CA GLY A 37 -11.52 -1.51 -5.76
C GLY A 37 -12.50 -0.86 -4.78
N ILE A 38 -12.46 -1.26 -3.51
CA ILE A 38 -13.18 -0.63 -2.41
C ILE A 38 -12.16 0.19 -1.62
N TRP A 39 -12.52 1.42 -1.30
CA TRP A 39 -11.72 2.27 -0.43
C TRP A 39 -12.45 2.52 0.90
N ASN A 40 -11.68 2.69 1.97
CA ASN A 40 -12.18 3.02 3.29
C ASN A 40 -11.19 3.99 3.96
N ASN A 41 -11.69 5.09 4.53
CA ASN A 41 -10.88 6.08 5.26
C ASN A 41 -11.23 6.17 6.76
N ASN A 42 -12.07 5.25 7.25
CA ASN A 42 -12.48 5.21 8.63
C ASN A 42 -11.34 4.69 9.52
N LEU A 43 -10.52 5.63 9.98
CA LEU A 43 -9.37 5.38 10.85
C LEU A 43 -9.70 4.49 12.06
N ALA A 44 -10.90 4.62 12.64
CA ALA A 44 -11.29 3.81 13.79
C ALA A 44 -11.45 2.32 13.45
N MET A 45 -11.67 1.97 12.17
CA MET A 45 -11.81 0.59 11.72
C MET A 45 -10.47 -0.06 11.36
N HIS A 46 -9.62 0.65 10.61
CA HIS A 46 -8.39 0.06 10.06
C HIS A 46 -7.10 0.53 10.75
N GLY A 47 -7.19 1.53 11.63
CA GLY A 47 -6.07 1.99 12.47
C GLY A 47 -4.89 2.65 11.74
N TYR A 48 -4.99 2.81 10.41
CA TYR A 48 -3.97 3.46 9.59
C TYR A 48 -4.20 4.97 9.52
N ASP A 49 -3.27 5.74 10.08
CA ASP A 49 -3.28 7.20 10.09
C ASP A 49 -2.13 7.73 9.23
N SER A 50 -2.46 8.16 8.02
CA SER A 50 -1.49 8.70 7.06
C SER A 50 -0.78 9.95 7.57
N ASN A 51 -1.38 10.71 8.50
CA ASN A 51 -0.74 11.91 9.07
C ASN A 51 0.42 11.56 10.01
N GLN A 52 0.54 10.29 10.41
CA GLN A 52 1.63 9.83 11.26
C GLN A 52 2.92 9.61 10.48
N ILE A 53 2.85 9.45 9.15
CA ILE A 53 4.02 9.35 8.30
C ILE A 53 4.57 10.76 8.07
N GLN A 54 5.86 10.95 8.30
CA GLN A 54 6.58 12.21 8.13
C GLN A 54 7.72 12.10 7.12
N LYS A 55 8.29 13.25 6.72
CA LYS A 55 9.41 13.28 5.78
C LYS A 55 10.62 12.56 6.41
N ASN A 56 11.33 11.77 5.61
CA ASN A 56 12.48 10.94 6.01
C ASN A 56 12.14 9.74 6.92
N ASP A 57 10.86 9.43 7.13
CA ASP A 57 10.51 8.17 7.75
C ASP A 57 10.89 6.98 6.87
N ILE A 58 11.23 5.88 7.54
CA ILE A 58 11.52 4.61 6.90
C ILE A 58 10.30 3.70 7.10
N LEU A 59 9.78 3.22 5.98
CA LEU A 59 8.68 2.28 5.92
C LEU A 59 9.18 0.98 5.29
N SER A 60 8.78 -0.15 5.86
CA SER A 60 9.00 -1.47 5.28
C SER A 60 7.67 -1.99 4.73
N LEU A 61 7.62 -2.19 3.42
CA LEU A 61 6.48 -2.83 2.74
C LEU A 61 6.83 -4.30 2.51
N THR A 62 6.06 -5.20 3.14
CA THR A 62 6.25 -6.66 3.06
C THR A 62 5.09 -7.30 2.33
N PHE A 63 5.42 -8.23 1.43
CA PHE A 63 4.45 -9.02 0.66
C PHE A 63 4.58 -10.45 1.15
N ASP A 64 3.60 -10.93 1.91
CA ASP A 64 3.56 -12.27 2.44
C ASP A 64 2.57 -13.09 1.61
N CYS A 65 3.11 -13.80 0.62
CA CYS A 65 2.31 -14.62 -0.29
C CYS A 65 1.75 -15.88 0.40
N ASP A 66 2.40 -16.38 1.45
CA ASP A 66 1.96 -17.58 2.17
C ASP A 66 0.73 -17.26 3.03
N GLN A 67 0.73 -16.11 3.71
CA GLN A 67 -0.41 -15.62 4.49
C GLN A 67 -1.39 -14.77 3.68
N GLN A 68 -1.15 -14.58 2.38
CA GLN A 68 -1.99 -13.78 1.48
C GLN A 68 -2.26 -12.36 2.02
N GLN A 69 -1.20 -11.67 2.45
CA GLN A 69 -1.31 -10.34 3.03
C GLN A 69 -0.16 -9.42 2.61
N ILE A 70 -0.40 -8.12 2.75
CA ILE A 70 0.66 -7.11 2.72
C ILE A 70 0.76 -6.42 4.08
N GLU A 71 1.98 -6.04 4.45
CA GLU A 71 2.26 -5.31 5.68
C GLU A 71 3.01 -4.01 5.40
N LEU A 72 2.60 -2.94 6.07
CA LEU A 72 3.32 -1.67 6.12
C LEU A 72 3.80 -1.44 7.54
N PHE A 73 5.10 -1.60 7.76
CA PHE A 73 5.74 -1.34 9.04
C PHE A 73 6.41 0.03 9.05
N HIS A 74 6.07 0.84 10.05
CA HIS A 74 6.62 2.16 10.27
C HIS A 74 7.72 2.11 11.34
N GLU A 75 8.98 2.30 10.96
CA GLU A 75 10.12 2.09 11.87
C GLU A 75 10.09 3.02 13.08
N ARG A 76 9.98 4.33 12.87
CA ARG A 76 9.97 5.34 13.96
C ARG A 76 8.87 5.10 15.00
N LEU A 77 7.69 4.68 14.56
CA LEU A 77 6.54 4.46 15.44
C LEU A 77 6.44 3.02 15.96
N SER A 78 7.24 2.11 15.43
CA SER A 78 7.14 0.67 15.69
C SER A 78 5.70 0.15 15.52
N LYS A 79 5.02 0.63 14.48
CA LYS A 79 3.63 0.26 14.15
C LYS A 79 3.57 -0.54 12.87
N THR A 80 2.77 -1.59 12.87
CA THR A 80 2.49 -2.41 11.67
C THR A 80 1.03 -2.26 11.29
N HIS A 81 0.77 -1.98 10.01
CA HIS A 81 -0.55 -2.07 9.41
C HIS A 81 -0.57 -3.28 8.48
N ARG A 82 -1.67 -4.05 8.51
CA ARG A 82 -1.84 -5.26 7.70
C ARG A 82 -3.11 -5.17 6.88
N LEU A 83 -3.04 -5.57 5.62
CA LEU A 83 -4.21 -5.76 4.76
C LEU A 83 -4.18 -7.18 4.22
N GLN A 84 -5.28 -7.91 4.41
CA GLN A 84 -5.51 -9.19 3.75
C GLN A 84 -5.75 -8.96 2.27
N VAL A 85 -5.27 -9.88 1.44
CA VAL A 85 -5.42 -9.85 -0.01
C VAL A 85 -6.25 -11.04 -0.44
N ASP A 86 -7.43 -10.76 -0.98
CA ASP A 86 -8.24 -11.73 -1.69
C ASP A 86 -7.56 -12.10 -3.02
N ILE A 87 -6.94 -13.27 -3.07
CA ILE A 87 -6.19 -13.76 -4.24
C ILE A 87 -7.07 -14.03 -5.46
N ASP A 88 -8.38 -14.21 -5.29
CA ASP A 88 -9.32 -14.35 -6.42
C ASP A 88 -9.51 -13.00 -7.14
N LYS A 89 -9.26 -11.88 -6.44
CA LYS A 89 -9.37 -10.52 -6.98
C LYS A 89 -8.02 -9.92 -7.37
N ALA A 90 -6.97 -10.29 -6.64
CA ALA A 90 -5.59 -9.88 -6.90
C ALA A 90 -4.69 -11.14 -6.95
N PRO A 91 -4.71 -11.91 -8.05
CA PRO A 91 -3.94 -13.15 -8.16
C PRO A 91 -2.43 -12.88 -8.20
N PHE A 92 -1.66 -13.91 -7.85
CA PHE A 92 -0.21 -13.88 -8.00
C PHE A 92 0.22 -13.87 -9.48
N PRO A 93 1.43 -13.35 -9.79
CA PRO A 93 2.36 -12.70 -8.87
C PRO A 93 1.98 -11.23 -8.59
N TRP A 94 2.34 -10.77 -7.39
CA TRP A 94 2.17 -9.38 -6.99
C TRP A 94 3.36 -8.52 -7.39
N GLN A 95 3.09 -7.30 -7.82
CA GLN A 95 4.07 -6.26 -8.10
C GLN A 95 3.96 -5.15 -7.07
N ILE A 96 5.10 -4.50 -6.78
CA ILE A 96 5.13 -3.29 -5.96
C ILE A 96 4.46 -2.16 -6.74
N LEU A 97 3.46 -1.54 -6.13
CA LEU A 97 2.82 -0.34 -6.63
C LEU A 97 3.11 0.83 -5.69
N ILE A 98 3.83 1.83 -6.20
CA ILE A 98 4.06 3.12 -5.54
C ILE A 98 3.54 4.20 -6.47
N VAL A 99 2.60 5.00 -5.99
CA VAL A 99 2.03 6.14 -6.76
C VAL A 99 2.39 7.43 -6.03
N LEU A 100 3.06 8.35 -6.73
CA LEU A 100 3.42 9.67 -6.24
C LEU A 100 2.44 10.68 -6.84
N VAL A 101 1.71 11.43 -6.01
CA VAL A 101 0.62 12.30 -6.50
C VAL A 101 1.11 13.72 -6.80
N HIS A 102 2.02 14.25 -5.99
CA HIS A 102 2.54 15.61 -6.16
C HIS A 102 3.92 15.61 -6.80
N GLU A 103 4.27 16.73 -7.44
CA GLU A 103 5.58 16.94 -8.06
C GLU A 103 6.75 16.82 -7.07
N ASP A 104 6.52 17.17 -5.81
CA ASP A 104 7.52 17.09 -4.73
C ASP A 104 7.51 15.75 -3.96
N ASP A 105 6.62 14.82 -4.31
CA ASP A 105 6.59 13.51 -3.68
C ASP A 105 7.81 12.69 -4.15
N CYS A 106 8.54 12.12 -3.19
CA CYS A 106 9.75 11.35 -3.48
C CYS A 106 9.89 10.19 -2.49
N VAL A 107 10.24 9.02 -3.02
CA VAL A 107 10.54 7.82 -2.24
C VAL A 107 11.92 7.33 -2.64
N ARG A 108 12.73 7.00 -1.65
CA ARG A 108 14.02 6.33 -1.85
C ARG A 108 13.89 4.88 -1.40
N VAL A 109 14.01 3.94 -2.34
CA VAL A 109 14.07 2.52 -2.02
C VAL A 109 15.40 2.23 -1.32
N LEU A 110 15.34 1.62 -0.14
CA LEU A 110 16.51 1.26 0.65
C LEU A 110 16.83 -0.23 0.46
N PRO A 111 18.12 -0.63 0.50
CA PRO A 111 18.47 -2.04 0.51
C PRO A 111 17.94 -2.73 1.77
N LYS A 112 17.57 -4.01 1.63
CA LYS A 112 17.19 -4.84 2.78
C LYS A 112 18.39 -4.92 3.73
N ARG A 113 18.17 -4.59 5.01
CA ARG A 113 19.15 -4.77 6.07
C ARG A 113 19.25 -6.23 6.49
#